data_AF-A0A4R1BVL7-F1
#
_entry.id   AF-A0A4R1BVL7-F1
#
_cell.length_a   1.000
_cell.length_b   1.000
_cell.length_c   1.000
_cell.angle_alpha   90.00
_cell.angle_beta   90.00
_cell.angle_gamma   90.00
#
_symmetry.space_group_name_H-M   'P 1'
#
loop_
_entity.id
_entity.type
_entity.pdbx_description
1 polymer ?
#
loop_
_entity_poly.entity_id
_entity_poly.type
_entity_poly.pdbx_seq_one_letter_code
_entity_poly.pdbx_strand_id
1 'polypeptide(L)'
;MASFNIKTGDTVKVIAGKDKGATGTVTAVFREDDRVVVEGINLVKKHVKAMAQGQESGIVSVEAPIHVSNVMLVEGDGVTRVGFKKVEGTKKRADGSSYTVERSVRISRKTGEEI
;
A
#
# COMPACT_ATOMS: atom_id res chain seq x y z
N MET A 1 -10.82 9.13 11.47
CA MET A 1 -9.78 8.45 10.67
C MET A 1 -10.46 7.90 9.42
N ALA A 2 -9.99 8.29 8.24
CA ALA A 2 -10.48 7.69 7.00
C ALA A 2 -10.10 6.20 6.95
N SER A 3 -10.95 5.37 6.34
CA SER A 3 -10.66 3.96 6.15
C SER A 3 -9.48 3.81 5.19
N PHE A 4 -8.30 3.51 5.74
CA PHE A 4 -7.08 3.32 4.96
C PHE A 4 -7.06 1.92 4.34
N ASN A 5 -7.33 1.85 3.04
CA ASN A 5 -7.60 0.58 2.35
C ASN A 5 -6.35 -0.09 1.74
N ILE A 6 -5.22 0.63 1.71
CA ILE A 6 -3.95 0.17 1.12
C ILE A 6 -3.01 -0.29 2.24
N LYS A 7 -2.27 -1.37 2.01
CA LYS A 7 -1.27 -1.91 2.93
C LYS A 7 0.12 -1.91 2.28
N THR A 8 1.14 -2.01 3.12
CA THR A 8 2.51 -2.26 2.69
C THR A 8 2.57 -3.57 1.90
N GLY A 9 3.30 -3.56 0.78
CA GLY A 9 3.42 -4.69 -0.14
C GLY A 9 2.32 -4.79 -1.21
N ASP A 10 1.28 -3.95 -1.15
CA ASP A 10 0.29 -3.90 -2.21
C ASP A 10 0.89 -3.23 -3.48
N THR A 11 0.55 -3.75 -4.66
CA THR A 11 0.88 -3.11 -5.95
C THR A 11 -0.16 -2.06 -6.31
N VAL A 12 0.28 -0.84 -6.58
CA VAL A 12 -0.59 0.30 -6.86
C VAL A 12 -0.23 1.02 -8.15
N LYS A 13 -1.22 1.69 -8.74
CA LYS A 13 -1.09 2.57 -9.90
C LYS A 13 -1.48 3.98 -9.51
N VAL A 14 -0.72 4.95 -9.98
CA VAL A 14 -1.02 6.38 -9.79
C VAL A 14 -2.09 6.82 -10.79
N ILE A 15 -3.17 7.39 -10.27
CA ILE A 15 -4.34 7.84 -11.04
C ILE A 15 -4.18 9.31 -11.45
N ALA A 16 -3.58 10.11 -10.58
CA ALA A 16 -3.49 11.56 -10.70
C ALA A 16 -2.15 12.09 -10.18
N GLY A 17 -1.70 13.20 -10.75
CA GLY A 17 -0.42 13.85 -10.41
C GLY A 17 0.62 13.72 -11.52
N LYS A 18 1.87 14.06 -11.17
CA LYS A 18 3.01 14.08 -12.10
C LYS A 18 3.30 12.71 -12.70
N ASP A 19 3.24 11.67 -11.89
CA ASP A 19 3.59 10.29 -12.28
C ASP A 19 2.35 9.47 -12.66
N LYS A 20 1.32 10.11 -13.23
CA LYS A 20 0.07 9.45 -13.61
C LYS A 20 0.33 8.28 -14.58
N GLY A 21 -0.21 7.12 -14.24
CA GLY A 21 -0.08 5.90 -15.02
C GLY A 21 1.08 4.99 -14.60
N ALA A 22 2.01 5.48 -13.79
CA ALA A 22 3.08 4.66 -13.23
C ALA A 22 2.52 3.65 -12.22
N THR A 23 3.13 2.47 -12.18
CA THR A 23 2.83 1.38 -11.25
C THR A 23 4.02 1.12 -10.35
N GLY A 24 3.78 0.79 -9.09
CA GLY A 24 4.84 0.45 -8.14
C GLY A 24 4.29 -0.23 -6.90
N THR A 25 5.19 -0.73 -6.06
CA THR A 25 4.85 -1.42 -4.81
C THR A 25 4.87 -0.42 -3.65
N VAL A 26 3.95 -0.57 -2.70
CA VAL A 26 3.90 0.29 -1.51
C VAL A 26 4.96 -0.14 -0.49
N THR A 27 5.96 0.70 -0.26
CA THR A 27 7.06 0.45 0.70
C THR A 27 6.66 0.85 2.12
N ALA A 28 5.96 1.98 2.27
CA ALA A 28 5.56 2.50 3.56
C ALA A 28 4.20 3.18 3.51
N VAL A 29 3.50 3.14 4.65
CA VAL A 29 2.16 3.71 4.81
C VAL A 29 2.14 4.61 6.04
N PHE A 30 1.84 5.88 5.83
CA PHE A 30 1.65 6.89 6.88
C PHE A 30 0.16 7.16 7.06
N ARG A 31 -0.46 6.43 8.01
CA ARG A 31 -1.90 6.47 8.24
C ARG A 31 -2.41 7.78 8.85
N GLU A 32 -1.56 8.48 9.61
CA GLU A 32 -1.93 9.75 10.24
C GLU A 32 -2.04 10.88 9.22
N ASP A 33 -1.19 10.84 8.19
CA ASP A 33 -1.10 11.86 7.15
C ASP A 33 -1.84 11.49 5.85
N ASP A 34 -2.51 10.33 5.82
CA ASP A 34 -3.16 9.76 4.63
C ASP A 34 -2.22 9.63 3.41
N ARG A 35 -0.96 9.22 3.65
CA ARG A 35 0.09 9.13 2.63
C ARG A 35 0.70 7.73 2.50
N VAL A 36 1.21 7.43 1.31
CA VAL A 36 1.97 6.20 1.01
C VAL A 36 3.26 6.54 0.30
N VAL A 37 4.31 5.75 0.53
CA VAL A 37 5.53 5.76 -0.27
C VAL A 37 5.47 4.59 -1.23
N VAL A 38 5.62 4.88 -2.52
CA VAL A 38 5.56 3.89 -3.58
C VAL A 38 6.92 3.88 -4.27
N GLU A 39 7.46 2.68 -4.49
CA GLU A 39 8.76 2.48 -5.10
C GLU A 39 8.84 3.13 -6.49
N GLY A 40 9.90 3.90 -6.74
CA GLY A 40 10.17 4.53 -8.04
C GLY A 40 9.21 5.67 -8.44
N ILE A 41 8.28 6.07 -7.57
CA ILE A 41 7.28 7.12 -7.83
C ILE A 41 7.57 8.34 -6.96
N ASN A 42 7.28 9.53 -7.48
CA ASN A 42 7.46 10.80 -6.78
C ASN A 42 8.89 11.01 -6.26
N LEU A 43 9.88 10.78 -7.14
CA LEU A 43 11.30 11.00 -6.84
C LEU A 43 11.60 12.48 -6.67
N VAL A 44 12.10 12.85 -5.50
CA VAL A 44 12.54 14.20 -5.16
C VAL A 44 14.06 14.24 -5.03
N LYS A 45 14.65 15.33 -5.53
CA LYS A 45 16.09 15.59 -5.38
C LYS A 45 16.33 16.25 -4.04
N LYS A 46 17.02 15.55 -3.14
CA LYS A 46 17.40 16.06 -1.82
C LYS A 46 18.91 16.32 -1.82
N HIS A 47 19.28 17.54 -1.43
CA HIS A 47 20.68 17.87 -1.15
C HIS A 47 21.00 17.33 0.24
N VAL A 48 21.91 16.37 0.32
CA VAL A 48 22.31 15.73 1.57
C VAL A 48 23.76 16.10 1.86
N LYS A 49 23.99 16.71 3.02
CA LYS A 49 25.33 16.91 3.55
C LYS A 49 25.78 15.61 4.20
N ALA A 50 26.93 15.08 3.78
CA ALA A 50 27.50 13.89 4.40
C ALA A 50 27.80 14.18 5.88
N MET A 51 27.27 13.35 6.78
CA MET A 51 27.50 13.46 8.23
C MET A 51 28.50 12.42 8.75
N ALA A 52 28.75 11.34 8.00
CA ALA A 52 29.70 10.29 8.33
C ALA A 52 30.76 10.13 7.24
N GLN A 53 31.97 9.74 7.64
CA GLN A 53 33.08 9.47 6.73
C GLN A 53 32.73 8.23 5.88
N GLY A 54 32.53 8.42 4.57
CA GLY A 54 32.11 7.37 3.62
C GLY A 54 30.71 7.52 3.05
N GLN A 55 29.89 8.48 3.51
CA GLN A 55 28.64 8.83 2.82
C GLN A 55 28.90 9.81 1.68
N GLU A 56 28.33 9.54 0.51
CA GLU A 56 28.39 10.45 -0.63
C GLU A 56 27.65 11.76 -0.29
N SER A 57 28.37 12.89 -0.39
CA SER A 57 27.77 14.22 -0.33
C SER A 57 27.26 14.61 -1.71
N GLY A 58 25.99 14.99 -1.83
CA GLY A 58 25.47 15.38 -3.14
C GLY A 58 23.95 15.43 -3.23
N ILE A 59 23.47 15.37 -4.47
CA ILE A 59 22.05 15.35 -4.81
C ILE A 59 21.60 13.89 -4.87
N VAL A 60 20.88 13.44 -3.85
CA VAL A 60 20.31 12.10 -3.79
C VAL A 60 18.85 12.15 -4.24
N SER A 61 18.43 11.20 -5.07
CA SER A 61 17.02 10.98 -5.39
C SER A 61 16.38 10.11 -4.30
N VAL A 62 15.35 10.64 -3.63
CA VAL A 62 14.61 9.93 -2.58
C VAL A 62 13.15 9.87 -2.99
N GLU A 63 12.49 8.76 -2.67
CA GLU A 63 11.06 8.56 -2.88
C GLU A 63 10.27 9.39 -1.86
N ALA A 64 9.39 10.26 -2.35
CA ALA A 64 8.56 11.08 -1.48
C ALA A 64 7.13 10.50 -1.38
N PRO A 65 6.48 10.68 -0.21
CA PRO A 65 5.12 10.18 -0.02
C PRO A 65 4.11 10.87 -0.95
N ILE A 66 3.18 10.08 -1.49
CA ILE A 66 2.02 10.53 -2.26
C ILE A 66 0.73 10.32 -1.45
N HIS A 67 -0.27 11.16 -1.66
CA HIS A 67 -1.56 11.04 -0.98
C HIS A 67 -2.32 9.78 -1.44
N VAL A 68 -2.96 9.08 -0.50
CA VAL A 68 -3.66 7.80 -0.75
C VAL A 68 -4.77 7.90 -1.79
N SER A 69 -5.39 9.08 -1.96
CA SER A 69 -6.44 9.28 -2.97
C SER A 69 -5.92 9.22 -4.42
N ASN A 70 -4.61 9.40 -4.63
CA ASN A 70 -4.01 9.46 -5.96
C ASN A 70 -3.53 8.09 -6.44
N VAL A 71 -3.72 7.04 -5.64
CA VAL A 71 -3.30 5.68 -5.94
C VAL A 71 -4.48 4.71 -5.88
N MET A 72 -4.44 3.69 -6.73
CA MET A 72 -5.39 2.60 -6.77
C MET A 72 -4.67 1.26 -6.80
N LEU A 73 -5.27 0.22 -6.23
CA LEU A 73 -4.71 -1.12 -6.32
C LEU A 73 -4.75 -1.63 -7.76
N VAL A 74 -3.70 -2.36 -8.11
CA VAL A 74 -3.58 -3.09 -9.37
C VAL A 74 -3.87 -4.55 -9.10
N GLU A 75 -4.71 -5.13 -9.93
CA GLU A 75 -5.04 -6.54 -9.91
C GLU A 75 -5.07 -7.03 -11.36
N GLY A 76 -4.12 -7.91 -11.71
CA GLY A 76 -3.85 -8.29 -13.10
C GLY A 76 -3.58 -7.05 -13.97
N ASP A 77 -4.31 -6.94 -15.08
CA ASP A 77 -4.17 -5.83 -16.04
C ASP A 77 -4.98 -4.57 -15.68
N GLY A 78 -5.74 -4.61 -14.57
CA GLY A 78 -6.71 -3.59 -14.22
C GLY A 78 -6.41 -2.83 -12.93
N VAL A 79 -7.07 -1.69 -12.74
CA VAL A 79 -7.17 -1.00 -11.45
C VAL A 79 -8.49 -1.33 -10.77
N THR A 80 -8.46 -1.53 -9.46
CA THR A 80 -9.64 -1.94 -8.69
C THR A 80 -9.78 -1.16 -7.38
N ARG A 81 -11.01 -1.14 -6.86
CA ARG A 81 -11.33 -0.57 -5.54
C ARG A 81 -11.47 -1.70 -4.53
N VAL A 82 -10.99 -1.47 -3.31
CA VAL A 82 -11.12 -2.40 -2.20
C VAL A 82 -12.57 -2.50 -1.73
N GLY A 83 -13.04 -3.72 -1.56
CA GLY A 83 -14.22 -4.09 -0.79
C GLY A 83 -13.83 -4.98 0.38
N PHE A 84 -14.79 -5.28 1.23
CA PHE A 84 -14.61 -6.23 2.33
C PHE A 84 -15.70 -7.29 2.25
N LYS A 85 -15.31 -8.56 2.38
CA LYS A 85 -16.22 -9.70 2.46
C LYS A 85 -15.98 -10.43 3.77
N LYS A 86 -17.05 -10.83 4.43
CA LYS A 86 -16.96 -11.73 5.59
C LYS A 86 -16.86 -13.17 5.09
N VAL A 87 -15.87 -13.89 5.58
CA VAL A 87 -15.62 -15.29 5.26
C VAL A 87 -15.63 -16.08 6.55
N GLU A 88 -16.31 -17.22 6.55
CA GLU A 88 -16.29 -18.13 7.68
C GLU A 88 -14.93 -18.82 7.78
N GLY A 89 -14.39 -18.88 9.00
CA GLY A 89 -13.18 -19.59 9.35
C GLY A 89 -13.40 -20.40 10.62
N THR A 90 -12.56 -21.40 10.84
CA THR A 90 -12.63 -22.23 12.04
C THR A 90 -11.48 -21.86 12.97
N LYS A 91 -11.78 -21.55 14.23
CA LYS A 91 -10.77 -21.42 15.29
C LYS A 91 -10.83 -22.63 16.22
N LYS A 92 -9.65 -23.16 16.55
CA LYS A 92 -9.49 -24.26 17.50
C LYS A 92 -9.23 -23.70 18.90
N ARG A 93 -9.96 -24.19 19.90
CA ARG A 93 -9.69 -23.90 21.32
C ARG A 93 -8.55 -24.77 21.84
N ALA A 94 -7.97 -24.38 22.97
CA ALA A 94 -6.97 -25.19 23.67
C ALA A 94 -7.51 -26.60 24.02
N ASP A 95 -8.81 -26.71 24.32
CA ASP A 95 -9.51 -27.96 24.64
C ASP A 95 -9.84 -28.84 23.41
N GLY A 96 -9.34 -28.48 22.22
CA GLY A 96 -9.53 -29.26 20.99
C GLY A 96 -10.86 -29.04 20.27
N SER A 97 -11.86 -28.41 20.90
CA SER A 97 -13.13 -28.03 20.24
C SER A 97 -12.94 -26.91 19.21
N SER A 98 -13.66 -26.98 18.09
CA SER A 98 -13.70 -25.92 17.07
C SER A 98 -14.94 -25.06 17.22
N TYR A 99 -14.83 -23.79 16.83
CA TYR A 99 -15.98 -22.90 16.64
C TYR A 99 -15.80 -22.07 15.37
N THR A 100 -16.92 -21.74 14.73
CA THR A 100 -16.95 -20.91 13.53
C THR A 100 -16.75 -19.45 13.93
N VAL A 101 -15.90 -18.75 13.18
CA VAL A 101 -15.58 -17.33 13.34
C VAL A 101 -15.65 -16.67 11.98
N GLU A 102 -16.28 -15.51 11.90
CA GLU A 102 -16.24 -14.70 10.69
C GLU A 102 -14.95 -13.86 10.68
N ARG A 103 -14.17 -13.91 9.61
CA ARG A 103 -13.06 -12.97 9.34
C ARG A 103 -13.40 -12.07 8.17
N SER A 104 -13.08 -10.79 8.28
CA SER A 104 -13.20 -9.85 7.16
C SER A 104 -11.95 -9.91 6.28
N VAL A 105 -12.17 -10.22 5.00
CA VAL A 105 -11.13 -10.32 3.97
C VAL A 105 -11.28 -9.15 3.01
N ARG A 106 -10.15 -8.61 2.53
CA ARG A 106 -10.14 -7.60 1.47
C ARG A 106 -10.42 -8.28 0.15
N ILE A 107 -11.38 -7.75 -0.59
CA ILE A 107 -11.72 -8.24 -1.92
C ILE A 107 -11.59 -7.11 -2.94
N SER A 108 -11.34 -7.48 -4.18
CA SER A 108 -11.53 -6.56 -5.30
C SER A 108 -13.01 -6.41 -5.60
N ARG A 109 -13.48 -5.16 -5.74
CA ARG A 109 -14.86 -4.91 -6.17
C ARG A 109 -15.10 -5.27 -7.64
N LYS A 110 -14.05 -5.51 -8.43
CA LYS A 110 -14.18 -5.82 -9.86
C LYS A 110 -14.28 -7.32 -10.12
N THR A 111 -13.39 -8.10 -9.53
CA THR A 111 -13.29 -9.56 -9.71
C THR A 111 -13.97 -10.34 -8.58
N GLY A 112 -14.08 -9.74 -7.39
CA GLY A 112 -14.54 -10.44 -6.18
C GLY A 112 -13.49 -11.34 -5.54
N GLU A 113 -12.27 -11.38 -6.09
CA GLU A 113 -11.14 -12.16 -5.58
C GLU A 113 -10.48 -11.48 -4.37
N GLU A 114 -9.78 -12.27 -3.56
CA GLU A 114 -9.06 -11.83 -2.34
C GLU A 114 -7.76 -11.10 -2.71
N ILE A 115 -7.49 -9.96 -2.04
CA ILE A 115 -6.31 -9.09 -2.25
C ILE A 115 -5.31 -9.18 -1.09
#